data_AF-A0A392TQA3-F1
#
_entry.id   AF-A0A392TQA3-F1
#
_cell.length_a   1.000
_cell.length_b   1.000
_cell.length_c   1.000
_cell.angle_alpha   90.00
_cell.angle_beta   90.00
_cell.angle_gamma   90.00
#
_symmetry.space_group_name_H-M   'P 1'
#
loop_
_entity.id
_entity.type
_entity.pdbx_description
1 polymer ?
#
loop_
_entity_poly.entity_id
_entity_poly.type
_entity_poly.pdbx_seq_one_letter_code
_entity_poly.pdbx_strand_id
1 'polypeptide(L)' 'MNPEKFTHKTNEVLAGAHELASTSGHAQFTPLHLASVLISEPNGIFYQAISNVGGGEESARAV' A
#
# COMPACT_ATOMS: atom_id res chain seq x y z
N MET A 1 -13.66 2.16 -10.73
CA MET A 1 -13.95 1.69 -9.36
C MET A 1 -14.96 2.65 -8.74
N ASN A 2 -15.76 2.22 -7.74
CA ASN A 2 -16.65 3.14 -7.01
C ASN A 2 -16.07 3.40 -5.60
N PRO A 3 -15.45 4.57 -5.35
CA PRO A 3 -14.88 4.93 -4.05
C PRO A 3 -15.89 4.89 -2.90
N GLU A 4 -17.18 5.10 -3.16
CA GLU A 4 -18.23 5.09 -2.13
C GLU A 4 -18.48 3.70 -1.53
N LYS A 5 -18.05 2.64 -2.23
CA LYS A 5 -18.16 1.26 -1.74
C LYS A 5 -16.94 0.81 -0.92
N PHE A 6 -15.92 1.64 -0.85
CA PHE A 6 -14.71 1.31 -0.12
C PHE A 6 -14.73 1.87 1.30
N THR A 7 -13.93 1.26 2.16
CA THR A 7 -13.69 1.83 3.48
C THR A 7 -12.96 3.17 3.33
N HIS A 8 -13.07 4.03 4.36
CA HIS A 8 -12.31 5.27 4.40
C HIS A 8 -10.80 5.00 4.21
N LYS A 9 -10.27 3.99 4.90
CA LYS A 9 -8.85 3.63 4.83
C LYS A 9 -8.42 3.19 3.42
N THR A 10 -9.27 2.43 2.73
CA THR A 10 -9.00 2.06 1.32
C THR A 10 -8.90 3.30 0.43
N ASN A 11 -9.78 4.29 0.62
CA ASN A 11 -9.75 5.53 -0.16
C ASN A 11 -8.50 6.38 0.15
N GLU A 12 -8.08 6.47 1.43
CA GLU A 12 -6.82 7.11 1.81
C GLU A 12 -5.62 6.48 1.10
N VAL A 13 -5.53 5.15 1.13
CA VAL A 13 -4.43 4.41 0.51
C VAL A 13 -4.44 4.57 -1.02
N LEU A 14 -5.61 4.54 -1.66
CA LEU A 14 -5.72 4.78 -3.10
C LEU A 14 -5.27 6.21 -3.48
N ALA A 15 -5.62 7.20 -2.67
CA ALA A 15 -5.16 8.58 -2.87
C ALA A 15 -3.64 8.70 -2.70
N GLY A 16 -3.08 8.14 -1.62
CA GLY A 16 -1.64 8.16 -1.37
C GLY A 16 -0.84 7.42 -2.44
N ALA A 17 -1.36 6.30 -2.96
CA ALA A 17 -0.68 5.54 -4.00
C ALA A 17 -0.72 6.24 -5.37
N HIS A 18 -1.80 6.98 -5.65
CA HIS A 18 -1.88 7.86 -6.81
C HIS A 18 -0.91 9.04 -6.69
N GLU A 19 -0.81 9.66 -5.51
CA GLU A 19 0.17 10.70 -5.22
C GLU A 19 1.61 10.20 -5.37
N LEU A 20 1.90 8.99 -4.88
CA LEU A 20 3.21 8.35 -5.04
C LEU A 20 3.57 8.16 -6.52
N ALA A 21 2.63 7.72 -7.36
CA ALA A 21 2.86 7.60 -8.80
C ALA A 21 3.16 8.97 -9.45
N SER A 22 2.34 9.98 -9.13
CA SER A 22 2.50 11.34 -9.66
C SER A 22 3.84 11.97 -9.29
N THR A 23 4.21 11.90 -8.01
CA THR A 23 5.46 12.49 -7.49
C THR A 23 6.70 11.73 -7.95
N SER A 24 6.57 10.44 -8.27
CA SER A 24 7.64 9.63 -8.90
C SER A 24 7.78 9.88 -10.41
N GLY A 25 6.94 10.74 -11.00
CA GLY A 25 6.93 10.98 -12.45
C GLY A 25 6.41 9.80 -13.28
N HIS A 26 5.71 8.85 -12.64
CA HIS A 26 5.17 7.68 -13.32
C HIS A 26 3.84 8.03 -14.01
N ALA A 27 3.77 7.78 -15.32
CA ALA A 27 2.60 8.08 -16.13
C ALA A 27 1.36 7.25 -15.74
N GLN A 28 1.53 6.16 -14.99
CA GLN A 28 0.45 5.27 -14.59
C GLN A 28 0.52 4.95 -13.11
N PHE A 29 -0.65 5.03 -12.47
CA PHE A 29 -0.89 4.38 -11.19
C PHE A 29 -1.02 2.86 -11.41
N THR A 30 -0.27 2.07 -10.63
CA THR A 30 -0.18 0.61 -10.76
C THR A 30 -0.27 -0.07 -9.39
N PRO A 31 -0.55 -1.38 -9.32
CA PRO A 31 -0.57 -2.13 -8.06
C PRO A 31 0.74 -2.03 -7.24
N LEU A 32 1.88 -1.76 -7.88
CA LEU A 32 3.15 -1.60 -7.17
C LEU A 32 3.17 -0.36 -6.26
N HIS A 33 2.61 0.76 -6.71
CA HIS A 33 2.45 1.96 -5.89
C HIS A 33 1.52 1.70 -4.70
N LEU A 34 0.44 0.95 -4.94
CA LEU A 34 -0.51 0.56 -3.91
C LEU A 34 0.17 -0.30 -2.84
N ALA A 35 0.94 -1.30 -3.25
CA ALA A 35 1.70 -2.15 -2.33
C ALA A 35 2.74 -1.34 -1.54
N SER A 36 3.45 -0.41 -2.19
CA SER A 36 4.44 0.45 -1.55
C SER A 36 3.84 1.34 -0.46
N VAL A 37 2.64 1.89 -0.66
CA VAL A 37 1.96 2.67 0.40
C VAL A 37 1.48 1.74 1.51
N LEU A 38 0.89 0.59 1.18
CA LEU A 38 0.37 -0.35 2.18
C LEU A 38 1.46 -0.96 3.07
N ILE A 39 2.64 -1.27 2.53
CA ILE A 39 3.76 -1.84 3.30
C ILE A 39 4.41 -0.79 4.21
N SER A 40 4.28 0.50 3.87
CA SER A 40 4.84 1.60 4.66
C SER A 40 4.08 1.89 5.96
N GLU A 41 2.96 1.20 6.22
CA GLU A 41 2.18 1.29 7.47
C GLU A 41 2.48 0.07 8.37
N PRO A 42 3.36 0.18 9.39
CA PRO A 42 3.77 -0.98 10.21
C PRO A 42 2.62 -1.63 10.98
N ASN A 43 1.60 -0.85 11.33
CA ASN A 43 0.40 -1.34 12.01
C ASN A 43 -0.72 -1.73 11.02
N GLY A 44 -0.45 -1.67 9.71
CA GLY A 44 -1.41 -1.98 8.66
C GLY A 44 -1.58 -3.48 8.43
N ILE A 45 -2.76 -3.89 7.98
CA ILE A 45 -3.09 -5.30 7.72
C ILE A 45 -2.13 -5.92 6.69
N PHE A 46 -1.68 -5.14 5.70
CA PHE A 46 -0.75 -5.62 4.67
C PHE A 46 0.64 -5.94 5.23
N TYR A 47 1.22 -5.02 6.03
CA TYR A 47 2.50 -5.25 6.71
C TYR A 47 2.42 -6.46 7.66
N GLN A 48 1.35 -6.56 8.44
CA GLN A 48 1.14 -7.69 9.35
C GLN A 48 0.98 -9.01 8.60
N ALA A 49 0.26 -9.02 7.47
CA ALA A 49 0.08 -10.21 6.66
C ALA A 49 1.42 -10.73 6.12
N ILE A 50 2.27 -9.85 5.56
CA ILE A 50 3.60 -10.21 5.07
C ILE A 50 4.50 -10.67 6.20
N SER A 51 4.51 -9.97 7.33
CA SER A 51 5.30 -10.35 8.50
C SER A 51 4.92 -11.74 9.02
N ASN A 52 3.62 -12.04 9.08
CA ASN A 52 3.12 -13.32 9.59
C ASN A 52 3.47 -14.50 8.67
N VAL A 53 3.35 -14.34 7.35
CA VAL A 53 3.66 -15.43 6.40
C VAL A 53 5.15 -15.55 6.12
N GLY A 54 5.89 -14.45 6.22
CA GLY A 54 7.32 -14.37 5.95
C GLY A 54 8.21 -14.74 7.15
N GLY A 55 7.65 -15.12 8.29
CA GLY A 55 8.42 -15.53 9.46
C GLY A 55 9.00 -14.39 10.30
N GLY A 56 8.44 -13.18 10.20
CA GLY A 56 8.81 -12.03 11.03
C GLY A 56 8.79 -10.71 10.28
N GLU A 57 9.00 -9.61 11.02
CA GLU A 57 9.00 -8.24 10.47
C GLU A 57 10.06 -8.00 9.39
N GLU A 58 11.19 -8.70 9.45
CA GLU A 58 12.26 -8.55 8.45
C GLU A 58 11.77 -8.89 7.03
N SER A 59 10.81 -9.80 6.89
CA SER A 59 10.22 -10.11 5.59
C SER A 59 9.36 -8.97 5.03
N ALA A 60 8.75 -8.15 5.88
CA ALA A 60 8.03 -6.96 5.46
C ALA A 60 8.97 -5.77 5.18
N ARG A 61 10.12 -5.70 5.88
CA ARG A 61 11.14 -4.66 5.71
C ARG A 61 12.08 -4.90 4.52
N ALA A 62 12.14 -6.12 4.00
CA ALA A 62 12.96 -6.49 2.84
C ALA A 62 12.33 -6.09 1.48
N VAL A 63 11.13 -5.50 1.50
CA VAL A 63 10.36 -5.09 0.31
C VAL A 63 10.76 -3.70 -0.17
#